data_AF-A0A8D2J627-F1
#
_entry.id   AF-A0A8D2J627-F1
#
_cell.length_a   1.000
_cell.length_b   1.000
_cell.length_c   1.000
_cell.angle_alpha   90.00
_cell.angle_beta   90.00
_cell.angle_gamma   90.00
#
_symmetry.space_group_name_H-M   'P 1'
#
loop_
_entity.id
_entity.type
_entity.pdbx_description
1 polymer ?
#
loop_
_entity_poly.entity_id
_entity_poly.type
_entity_poly.pdbx_seq_one_letter_code
_entity_poly.pdbx_strand_id
1 'polypeptide(L)'
;MEPRFAYFFLSLCLGGVLAAPELVNEEVKRTVDLGTHLAKVTAELNLANPAGGSGSATTFLLALDPGLESHLAYLGVQVMCCRLRKECKENIFK
;
A
#
# COMPACT_ATOMS: atom_id res chain seq x y z
N MET A 1 34.15 -17.25 23.82
CA MET A 1 32.95 -16.49 23.41
C MET A 1 32.42 -17.21 22.19
N GLU A 2 31.47 -18.12 22.40
CA GLU A 2 31.11 -19.19 21.44
C GLU A 2 30.24 -18.65 20.28
N PRO A 3 30.65 -18.83 19.00
CA PRO A 3 29.91 -18.33 17.83
C PRO A 3 28.59 -19.09 17.56
N ARG A 4 28.27 -20.10 18.38
CA ARG A 4 27.08 -20.96 18.20
C ARG A 4 25.76 -20.23 18.39
N PHE A 5 25.73 -19.20 19.25
CA PHE A 5 24.53 -18.36 19.42
C PHE A 5 24.26 -17.46 18.22
N ALA A 6 25.31 -17.00 17.52
CA ALA A 6 25.15 -16.13 16.35
C ALA A 6 24.45 -16.88 15.19
N TYR A 7 24.82 -18.14 14.95
CA TYR A 7 24.17 -18.98 13.93
C TYR A 7 22.73 -19.34 14.30
N PHE A 8 22.43 -19.55 15.57
CA PHE A 8 21.07 -19.83 16.03
C PHE A 8 20.15 -18.61 15.84
N PHE A 9 20.63 -17.41 16.16
CA PHE A 9 19.92 -16.16 15.87
C PHE A 9 19.80 -15.90 14.36
N LEU A 10 20.85 -16.18 13.56
CA LEU A 10 20.81 -16.04 12.10
C LEU A 10 19.78 -16.99 11.46
N SER A 11 19.65 -18.21 11.99
CA SER A 11 18.69 -19.21 11.52
C SER A 11 17.24 -18.86 11.87
N LEU A 12 17.00 -18.22 13.01
CA LEU A 12 15.66 -17.74 13.41
C LEU A 12 15.20 -16.57 12.53
N CYS A 13 16.11 -15.67 12.14
CA CYS A 13 15.79 -14.57 11.23
C CYS A 13 15.39 -15.03 9.83
N LEU A 14 15.88 -16.20 9.38
CA LEU A 14 15.61 -16.70 8.03
C LEU A 14 14.28 -17.50 7.90
N GLY A 15 13.72 -17.96 9.02
CA GLY A 15 12.48 -18.75 9.06
C GLY A 15 11.19 -17.94 9.24
N GLY A 16 11.30 -16.63 9.45
CA GLY A 16 10.18 -15.76 9.86
C GLY A 16 9.61 -14.84 8.79
N VAL A 17 9.89 -15.07 7.50
CA VAL A 17 9.17 -14.34 6.44
C VAL A 17 7.78 -14.96 6.31
N LEU A 18 6.87 -14.54 7.19
CA LEU A 18 5.44 -14.66 6.95
C LEU A 18 5.20 -14.00 5.59
N ALA A 19 4.88 -14.81 4.58
CA ALA A 19 4.54 -14.32 3.26
C ALA A 19 3.40 -13.30 3.43
N ALA A 20 3.72 -12.02 3.25
CA ALA A 20 2.71 -10.97 3.33
C ALA A 20 1.60 -11.32 2.32
N PRO A 21 0.33 -11.15 2.68
CA PRO A 21 -0.74 -11.36 1.71
C PRO A 21 -0.46 -10.50 0.48
N GLU A 22 -0.45 -11.14 -0.68
CA GLU A 22 -0.01 -10.54 -1.95
C GLU A 22 -1.09 -9.58 -2.46
N LEU A 23 -1.06 -8.33 -2.01
CA LEU A 23 -1.94 -7.30 -2.55
C LEU A 23 -1.43 -6.83 -3.92
N VAL A 24 -2.32 -6.86 -4.90
CA VAL A 24 -2.02 -6.43 -6.27
C VAL A 24 -2.71 -5.11 -6.55
N ASN A 25 -1.97 -4.13 -7.05
CA ASN A 25 -2.51 -2.86 -7.51
C ASN A 25 -3.08 -3.02 -8.92
N GLU A 26 -4.41 -3.16 -9.06
CA GLU A 26 -5.06 -3.32 -10.37
C GLU A 26 -5.13 -2.01 -11.17
N GLU A 27 -5.38 -0.89 -10.49
CA GLU A 27 -5.45 0.44 -11.09
C GLU A 27 -4.82 1.44 -10.15
N VAL A 28 -3.95 2.29 -10.71
CA VAL A 28 -3.28 3.37 -9.97
C VAL A 28 -3.43 4.65 -10.76
N LYS A 29 -4.08 5.65 -10.18
CA LYS A 29 -4.11 7.01 -10.70
C LYS A 29 -3.42 7.91 -9.71
N ARG A 30 -2.46 8.70 -10.18
CA ARG A 30 -1.73 9.66 -9.36
C ARG A 30 -1.88 11.04 -9.97
N THR A 31 -2.23 12.00 -9.13
CA THR A 31 -2.30 13.42 -9.48
C THR A 31 -1.41 14.20 -8.53
N VAL A 32 -0.58 15.07 -9.09
CA VAL A 32 0.28 15.97 -8.33
C VAL A 32 -0.22 17.38 -8.57
N ASP A 33 -0.73 18.01 -7.52
CA ASP A 33 -1.17 19.39 -7.54
C ASP A 33 -0.09 20.27 -6.91
N LEU A 34 0.45 21.17 -7.73
CA LEU A 34 1.46 22.17 -7.37
C LEU A 34 0.88 23.60 -7.41
N GLY A 35 -0.45 23.74 -7.50
CA GLY A 35 -1.14 25.03 -7.56
C GLY A 35 -1.13 25.80 -6.24
N THR A 36 -0.69 25.17 -5.15
CA THR A 36 -0.51 25.80 -3.83
C THR A 36 0.96 25.83 -3.44
N HIS A 37 1.28 26.46 -2.31
CA HIS A 37 2.65 26.47 -1.76
C HIS A 37 3.09 25.10 -1.20
N LEU A 38 2.19 24.12 -1.15
CA LEU A 38 2.48 22.74 -0.76
C LEU A 38 2.20 21.81 -1.94
N ALA A 39 3.13 20.87 -2.17
CA ALA A 39 2.92 19.81 -3.12
C ALA A 39 1.88 18.82 -2.55
N LYS A 40 0.72 18.73 -3.20
CA LYS A 40 -0.33 17.78 -2.83
C LYS A 40 -0.31 16.62 -3.81
N VAL A 41 -0.03 15.42 -3.31
CA VAL A 41 -0.11 14.18 -4.10
C VAL A 41 -1.38 13.45 -3.72
N THR A 42 -2.25 13.18 -4.68
CA THR A 42 -3.45 12.35 -4.50
C THR A 42 -3.28 11.08 -5.33
N ALA A 43 -3.46 9.92 -4.69
CA ALA A 43 -3.39 8.62 -5.36
C ALA A 43 -4.70 7.86 -5.14
N GLU A 44 -5.34 7.44 -6.24
CA GLU A 44 -6.48 6.54 -6.23
C GLU A 44 -5.98 5.13 -6.60
N LEU A 45 -6.27 4.17 -5.73
CA LEU A 45 -5.78 2.79 -5.82
C LEU A 45 -6.95 1.80 -5.83
N ASN A 46 -6.93 0.87 -6.78
CA ASN A 46 -7.71 -0.36 -6.71
C ASN A 46 -6.79 -1.50 -6.28
N LEU A 47 -7.12 -2.14 -5.16
CA LEU A 47 -6.35 -3.26 -4.63
C LEU A 47 -7.15 -4.56 -4.78
N ALA A 48 -6.52 -5.59 -5.32
CA ALA A 48 -7.05 -6.95 -5.36
C ALA A 48 -6.31 -7.85 -4.37
N ASN A 49 -7.08 -8.74 -3.74
CA ASN A 49 -6.56 -9.86 -2.97
C ASN A 49 -6.76 -11.15 -3.81
N PRO A 50 -5.73 -11.65 -4.51
CA PRO A 50 -5.84 -12.82 -5.36
C PRO A 50 -6.15 -14.08 -4.55
N ALA A 51 -6.97 -14.96 -5.13
CA ALA A 51 -7.45 -16.17 -4.46
C ALA A 51 -6.37 -17.23 -4.15
N GLY A 52 -5.12 -17.02 -4.59
CA GLY A 52 -3.98 -17.90 -4.34
C GLY A 52 -3.12 -17.54 -3.13
N GLY A 53 -3.46 -16.48 -2.38
CA GLY A 53 -2.67 -16.00 -1.24
C GLY A 53 -3.00 -16.67 0.11
N SER A 54 -2.16 -16.40 1.13
CA SER A 54 -2.24 -16.95 2.51
C SER A 54 -3.51 -16.58 3.32
N GLY A 55 -4.55 -16.03 2.70
CA GLY A 55 -5.82 -15.67 3.34
C GLY A 55 -6.34 -14.27 3.00
N SER A 56 -7.32 -13.80 3.76
CA SER A 56 -7.88 -12.45 3.57
C SER A 56 -6.91 -11.37 4.08
N ALA A 57 -6.47 -10.48 3.19
CA ALA A 57 -5.60 -9.37 3.56
C ALA A 57 -6.37 -8.32 4.40
N THR A 58 -5.85 -7.97 5.58
CA THR A 58 -6.46 -6.97 6.48
C THR A 58 -5.64 -5.68 6.60
N THR A 59 -4.42 -5.68 6.05
CA THR A 59 -3.47 -4.57 6.11
C THR A 59 -2.89 -4.31 4.74
N PHE A 60 -2.53 -3.07 4.45
CA PHE A 60 -1.78 -2.70 3.26
C PHE A 60 -0.53 -1.91 3.66
N LEU A 61 0.47 -1.90 2.80
CA LEU A 61 1.71 -1.15 2.99
C LEU A 61 1.74 0.04 2.03
N LEU A 62 2.20 1.17 2.54
CA LEU A 62 2.45 2.37 1.76
C LEU A 62 3.92 2.75 1.91
N ALA A 63 4.63 2.78 0.79
CA ALA A 63 6.02 3.21 0.75
C ALA A 63 6.09 4.71 0.41
N LEU A 64 7.03 5.40 1.05
CA LEU A 64 7.39 6.79 0.74
C LEU A 64 8.79 6.81 0.13
N ASP A 65 9.02 7.74 -0.80
CA ASP A 65 10.34 7.92 -1.36
C ASP A 65 11.30 8.48 -0.30
N PRO A 66 12.55 7.97 -0.24
CA PRO A 66 13.53 8.44 0.73
C PRO A 66 13.80 9.94 0.51
N GLY A 67 13.76 10.71 1.59
CA GLY A 67 13.91 12.16 1.58
C GLY A 67 12.59 12.94 1.68
N LEU A 68 11.47 12.37 1.24
CA LEU A 68 10.16 12.99 1.43
C LEU A 68 9.65 12.91 2.88
N GLU A 69 10.16 11.95 3.65
CA GLU A 69 9.77 11.70 5.05
C GLU A 69 9.86 12.96 5.92
N SER A 70 10.95 13.72 5.78
CA SER A 70 11.19 14.95 6.56
C SER A 70 10.34 16.15 6.12
N HIS A 71 9.67 16.05 4.97
CA HIS A 71 8.85 17.10 4.37
C HIS A 71 7.37 16.72 4.29
N LEU A 72 7.01 15.53 4.77
CA LEU A 72 5.65 15.05 4.80
C LEU A 72 4.87 15.74 5.93
N ALA A 73 4.02 16.71 5.58
CA ALA A 73 3.18 17.38 6.57
C ALA A 73 1.92 16.58 6.94
N TYR A 74 1.37 15.81 6.01
CA TYR A 74 0.11 15.08 6.20
C TYR A 74 0.01 13.86 5.27
N LEU A 75 -0.55 12.77 5.79
CA LEU A 75 -0.88 11.56 5.05
C LEU A 75 -2.27 11.09 5.48
N GLY A 76 -3.19 10.99 4.54
CA GLY A 76 -4.56 10.55 4.77
C GLY A 76 -4.95 9.46 3.79
N VAL A 77 -5.74 8.50 4.27
CA VAL A 77 -6.26 7.38 3.46
C VAL A 77 -7.77 7.40 3.58
N GLN A 78 -8.46 7.35 2.45
CA GLN A 78 -9.92 7.32 2.39
C GLN A 78 -10.35 6.12 1.56
N VAL A 79 -11.39 5.43 2.02
CA VAL A 79 -11.95 4.27 1.32
C VAL A 79 -13.12 4.72 0.45
N MET A 80 -13.01 4.46 -0.86
CA MET A 80 -14.15 4.64 -1.76
C MET A 80 -15.04 3.41 -1.65
N CYS A 81 -16.31 3.57 -1.26
CA CYS A 81 -17.23 2.46 -1.21
C CYS A 81 -17.50 1.92 -2.63
N CYS A 82 -17.16 0.65 -2.89
CA CYS A 82 -17.39 0.00 -4.19
C CYS A 82 -18.85 0.00 -4.66
N ARG A 83 -19.84 0.17 -3.77
CA ARG A 83 -21.26 0.23 -4.18
C ARG A 83 -21.55 1.37 -5.17
N LEU A 84 -20.83 2.49 -5.08
CA LEU A 84 -21.12 3.69 -5.87
C LEU A 84 -20.42 3.70 -7.24
N ARG A 85 -19.43 2.82 -7.47
CA ARG A 85 -18.68 2.83 -8.73
C ARG A 85 -19.46 2.29 -9.92
N LYS A 86 -20.44 1.41 -9.68
CA LYS A 86 -21.36 0.97 -10.73
C LYS A 86 -22.37 2.06 -11.11
N GLU A 87 -22.81 2.89 -10.17
CA GLU A 87 -23.72 4.01 -10.46
C GLU A 87 -23.02 5.20 -11.13
N CYS A 88 -21.75 5.48 -10.81
CA CYS A 88 -21.01 6.59 -11.43
C CYS A 88 -20.53 6.33 -12.86
N LYS A 89 -20.34 5.08 -13.30
CA LYS A 89 -20.02 4.78 -14.71
C LYS A 89 -21.23 4.86 -15.63
N GLU A 90 -22.45 4.72 -15.09
CA GLU A 90 -23.69 4.75 -15.88
C GLU A 90 -24.24 6.17 -16.10
N ASN A 91 -23.81 7.16 -15.31
CA ASN A 91 -24.29 8.54 -15.39
C ASN A 91 -23.36 9.53 -16.11
N ILE A 92 -22.33 9.06 -16.83
CA ILE A 92 -21.44 9.94 -17.63
C ILE A 92 -21.74 9.85 -19.15
N PHE A 93 -22.68 8.99 -19.58
CA PHE A 93 -23.11 8.84 -20.99
C PHE A 93 -24.62 9.04 -21.21
N LYS A 94 -25.27 9.90 -20.42
CA LYS A 94 -26.62 10.40 -20.72
C LYS A 94 -26.62 11.92 -20.77
#